data_AF-A0A849YSF3-F1
#
_entry.id   AF-A0A849YSF3-F1
#
_cell.length_a   1.000
_cell.length_b   1.000
_cell.length_c   1.000
_cell.angle_alpha   90.00
_cell.angle_beta   90.00
_cell.angle_gamma   90.00
#
_symmetry.space_group_name_H-M   'P 1'
#
loop_
_entity.id
_entity.type
_entity.pdbx_description
1 polymer ?
#
loop_
_entity_poly.entity_id
_entity_poly.type
_entity_poly.pdbx_seq_one_letter_code
_entity_poly.pdbx_strand_id
1 'polypeptide(L)'
;MLIEPLTPDGKTMARGGLMRGWKGVLLKHGLLERVCGRLTPEVISLVREPPASTEWVDVAHYECVAEAVLQEAGEARLADLFVDATRTGWAVLISRWSGSIVRVFGASPATVLKHAEAAAKANTVGFALEWSSQSPSSGELIAHYPFRKRMHFGAAWGTSAACQLAADAVGATMKRARPIIEPRPEGGLRVRAPVSWT
;
A
#
# COMPACT_ATOMS: atom_id res chain seq x y z
N MET A 1 10.52 4.15 -21.77
CA MET A 1 9.05 4.04 -21.90
C MET A 1 8.44 4.63 -20.65
N LEU A 2 7.46 5.52 -20.78
CA LEU A 2 6.79 6.11 -19.62
C LEU A 2 5.82 5.08 -19.01
N ILE A 3 5.65 5.15 -17.69
CA ILE A 3 4.76 4.29 -16.93
C ILE A 3 3.40 4.97 -16.88
N GLU A 4 2.43 4.37 -17.54
CA GLU A 4 1.05 4.87 -17.65
C GLU A 4 0.11 4.16 -16.66
N PRO A 5 -0.99 4.80 -16.23
CA PRO A 5 -2.00 4.15 -15.40
C PRO A 5 -2.59 2.92 -16.11
N LEU A 6 -2.50 1.74 -15.49
CA LEU A 6 -3.18 0.55 -16.01
C LEU A 6 -4.63 0.58 -15.57
N THR A 7 -5.56 0.45 -16.51
CA THR A 7 -7.01 0.29 -16.25
C THR A 7 -7.60 1.27 -15.22
N PRO A 8 -7.38 2.59 -15.32
CA PRO A 8 -8.06 3.55 -14.44
C PRO A 8 -9.56 3.30 -14.52
N ASP A 9 -10.18 3.05 -13.37
CA ASP A 9 -11.55 2.53 -13.30
C ASP A 9 -12.51 3.53 -12.63
N GLY A 10 -12.00 4.58 -11.99
CA GLY A 10 -12.78 5.57 -11.26
C GLY A 10 -13.57 5.00 -10.07
N LYS A 11 -13.31 3.74 -9.71
CA LYS A 11 -14.02 2.96 -8.69
C LYS A 11 -13.10 2.52 -7.57
N THR A 12 -11.83 2.35 -7.88
CA THR A 12 -10.75 2.01 -6.96
C THR A 12 -9.97 3.28 -6.64
N MET A 13 -10.35 3.94 -5.55
CA MET A 13 -9.82 5.26 -5.17
C MET A 13 -9.05 5.17 -3.85
N ALA A 14 -8.04 6.01 -3.69
CA ALA A 14 -7.36 6.21 -2.42
C ALA A 14 -7.20 7.69 -2.09
N ARG A 15 -7.12 7.99 -0.80
CA ARG A 15 -6.96 9.36 -0.29
C ARG A 15 -5.64 9.98 -0.75
N GLY A 16 -5.69 11.25 -1.17
CA GLY A 16 -4.53 12.04 -1.63
C GLY A 16 -3.38 12.14 -0.62
N GLY A 17 -3.66 11.86 0.67
CA GLY A 17 -2.63 11.70 1.70
C GLY A 17 -1.55 10.67 1.34
N LEU A 18 -1.89 9.61 0.59
CA LEU A 18 -0.88 8.67 0.09
C LEU A 18 0.08 9.31 -0.91
N MET A 19 -0.40 10.19 -1.77
CA MET A 19 0.41 10.83 -2.81
C MET A 19 1.35 11.85 -2.16
N ARG A 20 0.85 12.54 -1.14
CA ARG A 20 1.67 13.39 -0.26
C ARG A 20 2.76 12.59 0.45
N GLY A 21 2.42 11.41 0.96
CA GLY A 21 3.37 10.47 1.56
C GLY A 21 4.48 10.09 0.58
N TRP A 22 4.12 9.71 -0.65
CA TRP A 22 5.08 9.45 -1.72
C TRP A 22 5.96 10.64 -2.01
N LYS A 23 5.39 11.84 -2.25
CA LYS A 23 6.18 13.06 -2.49
C LYS A 23 7.20 13.29 -1.37
N GLY A 24 6.77 13.20 -0.11
CA GLY A 24 7.64 13.43 1.05
C GLY A 24 8.82 12.46 1.09
N VAL A 25 8.55 11.17 0.88
CA VAL A 25 9.58 10.13 0.86
C VAL A 25 10.51 10.27 -0.35
N LEU A 26 9.97 10.53 -1.53
CA LEU A 26 10.78 10.73 -2.74
C LEU A 26 11.73 11.92 -2.61
N LEU A 27 11.29 13.02 -1.98
CA LEU A 27 12.14 14.17 -1.67
C LEU A 27 13.22 13.81 -0.65
N LYS A 28 12.82 13.21 0.48
CA LYS A 28 13.74 12.79 1.56
C LYS A 28 14.88 11.91 1.05
N HIS A 29 14.61 11.05 0.07
CA HIS A 29 15.58 10.11 -0.47
C HIS A 29 16.22 10.57 -1.80
N GLY A 30 15.95 11.80 -2.25
CA GLY A 30 16.52 12.34 -3.49
C GLY A 30 16.15 11.53 -4.74
N LEU A 31 14.94 10.95 -4.76
CA LEU A 31 14.42 10.08 -5.82
C LEU A 31 13.40 10.79 -6.73
N LEU A 32 12.85 11.94 -6.31
CA LEU A 32 11.72 12.59 -6.98
C LEU A 32 11.94 12.78 -8.49
N GLU A 33 13.05 13.41 -8.88
CA GLU A 33 13.30 13.72 -10.30
C GLU A 33 13.50 12.47 -11.16
N ARG A 34 14.18 11.45 -10.63
CA ARG A 34 14.38 10.17 -11.34
C ARG A 34 13.07 9.41 -11.52
N VAL A 35 12.22 9.40 -10.48
CA VAL A 35 10.88 8.82 -10.55
C VAL A 35 10.00 9.59 -11.54
N CYS A 36 9.96 10.93 -11.46
CA CYS A 36 9.21 11.75 -12.42
C CYS A 36 9.67 11.54 -13.87
N GLY A 37 10.96 11.31 -14.12
CA GLY A 37 11.48 11.01 -15.46
C GLY A 37 10.91 9.74 -16.11
N ARG A 38 10.23 8.87 -15.34
CA ARG A 38 9.56 7.66 -15.84
C ARG A 38 8.05 7.78 -15.93
N LEU A 39 7.45 8.87 -15.48
CA LEU A 39 6.01 9.01 -15.33
C LEU A 39 5.39 9.83 -16.47
N THR A 40 4.10 9.62 -16.73
CA THR A 40 3.35 10.50 -17.62
C THR A 40 3.17 11.89 -17.00
N PRO A 41 2.95 12.95 -17.82
CA PRO A 41 2.72 14.31 -17.31
C PRO A 41 1.60 14.40 -16.26
N GLU A 42 0.54 13.63 -16.43
CA GLU A 42 -0.57 13.53 -15.48
C GLU A 42 -0.12 13.05 -14.09
N VAL A 43 0.62 11.93 -14.03
CA VAL A 43 1.11 11.39 -12.75
C VAL A 43 2.18 12.32 -12.16
N ILE A 44 3.02 12.94 -12.99
CA ILE A 44 4.01 13.94 -12.52
C ILE A 44 3.30 15.09 -11.80
N SER A 45 2.21 15.61 -12.37
CA SER A 45 1.41 16.68 -11.75
C SER A 45 0.93 16.25 -10.36
N LEU A 46 0.33 15.06 -10.25
CA LEU A 46 -0.14 14.51 -8.97
C LEU A 46 0.99 14.31 -7.94
N VAL A 47 2.19 13.91 -8.36
CA VAL A 47 3.31 13.72 -7.42
C VAL A 47 3.91 15.05 -6.98
N ARG A 48 4.08 16.01 -7.91
CA ARG A 48 4.66 17.33 -7.61
C ARG A 48 3.70 18.20 -6.82
N GLU A 49 2.43 18.16 -7.15
CA GLU A 49 1.36 18.95 -6.54
C GLU A 49 0.23 18.04 -6.06
N PRO A 50 0.47 17.27 -4.97
CA PRO A 50 -0.47 16.26 -4.55
C PRO A 50 -1.80 16.88 -4.10
N PRO A 51 -2.94 16.25 -4.46
CA PRO A 51 -4.29 16.61 -4.00
C PRO A 51 -4.39 16.76 -2.49
N ALA A 52 -5.42 17.43 -1.99
CA ALA A 52 -5.63 17.52 -0.54
C ALA A 52 -5.71 16.12 0.10
N SER A 53 -5.32 15.99 1.37
CA SER A 53 -5.27 14.66 2.02
C SER A 53 -6.62 13.93 2.02
N THR A 54 -7.72 14.69 1.96
CA THR A 54 -9.10 14.18 1.93
C THR A 54 -9.63 13.95 0.52
N GLU A 55 -8.95 14.39 -0.54
CA GLU A 55 -9.41 14.17 -1.90
C GLU A 55 -9.18 12.73 -2.35
N TRP A 56 -10.02 12.26 -3.26
CA TRP A 56 -9.92 10.92 -3.83
C TRP A 56 -9.13 10.95 -5.13
N VAL A 57 -8.20 10.01 -5.30
CA VAL A 57 -7.40 9.83 -6.52
C VAL A 57 -7.48 8.37 -6.93
N ASP A 58 -7.58 8.11 -8.24
CA ASP A 58 -7.61 6.74 -8.76
C ASP A 58 -6.30 6.02 -8.43
N VAL A 59 -6.42 4.81 -7.87
CA VAL A 59 -5.30 4.00 -7.40
C VAL A 59 -4.25 3.78 -8.49
N ALA A 60 -4.66 3.68 -9.76
CA ALA A 60 -3.77 3.45 -10.90
C ALA A 60 -2.60 4.46 -10.98
N HIS A 61 -2.80 5.71 -10.55
CA HIS A 61 -1.75 6.73 -10.53
C HIS A 61 -0.69 6.45 -9.47
N TYR A 62 -1.09 5.95 -8.30
CA TYR A 62 -0.15 5.55 -7.25
C TYR A 62 0.66 4.31 -7.67
N GLU A 63 0.04 3.41 -8.43
CA GLU A 63 0.71 2.23 -8.96
C GLU A 63 1.86 2.62 -9.90
N CYS A 64 1.69 3.67 -10.71
CA CYS A 64 2.75 4.20 -11.55
C CYS A 64 3.95 4.68 -10.74
N VAL A 65 3.70 5.39 -9.63
CA VAL A 65 4.76 5.87 -8.73
C VAL A 65 5.52 4.70 -8.12
N ALA A 66 4.80 3.71 -7.61
CA ALA A 66 5.39 2.50 -7.03
C ALA A 66 6.23 1.72 -8.05
N GLU A 67 5.76 1.60 -9.29
CA GLU A 67 6.49 0.95 -10.38
C GLU A 67 7.73 1.75 -10.81
N ALA A 68 7.65 3.07 -10.85
CA ALA A 68 8.80 3.92 -11.12
C ALA A 68 9.87 3.77 -10.03
N VAL A 69 9.46 3.73 -8.76
CA VAL A 69 10.36 3.46 -7.63
C VAL A 69 10.96 2.06 -7.71
N LEU A 70 10.16 1.05 -8.08
CA LEU A 70 10.65 -0.31 -8.30
C LEU A 70 11.81 -0.33 -9.30
N GLN A 71 11.63 0.33 -10.44
CA GLN A 71 12.62 0.36 -11.51
C GLN A 71 13.88 1.16 -11.15
N GLU A 72 13.75 2.17 -10.28
CA GLU A 72 14.86 3.03 -9.85
C GLU A 72 15.64 2.48 -8.65
N ALA A 73 14.96 1.80 -7.72
CA ALA A 73 15.51 1.49 -6.40
C ALA A 73 15.48 -0.02 -6.05
N GLY A 74 14.76 -0.83 -6.82
CA GLY A 74 14.60 -2.26 -6.59
C GLY A 74 13.57 -2.61 -5.50
N GLU A 75 13.22 -3.90 -5.44
CA GLU A 75 12.14 -4.41 -4.57
C GLU A 75 12.38 -4.15 -3.08
N ALA A 76 13.60 -4.40 -2.58
CA ALA A 76 13.92 -4.22 -1.17
C ALA A 76 13.69 -2.79 -0.71
N ARG A 77 14.18 -1.82 -1.50
CA ARG A 77 14.05 -0.40 -1.18
C ARG A 77 12.63 0.09 -1.37
N LEU A 78 11.91 -0.40 -2.38
CA LEU A 78 10.49 -0.11 -2.57
C LEU A 78 9.67 -0.52 -1.34
N ALA A 79 9.93 -1.72 -0.79
CA ALA A 79 9.19 -2.25 0.35
C ALA A 79 9.34 -1.38 1.61
N ASP A 80 10.51 -0.75 1.80
CA ASP A 80 10.77 0.17 2.90
C ASP A 80 10.18 1.56 2.64
N LEU A 81 10.34 2.07 1.41
CA LEU A 81 9.80 3.37 1.02
C LEU A 81 8.27 3.40 1.07
N PHE A 82 7.60 2.28 0.77
CA PHE A 82 6.16 2.16 0.96
C PHE A 82 5.75 2.35 2.41
N VAL A 83 6.45 1.70 3.34
CA VAL A 83 6.17 1.81 4.79
C VAL A 83 6.36 3.27 5.23
N ASP A 84 7.45 3.91 4.82
CA ASP A 84 7.73 5.32 5.11
C ASP A 84 6.68 6.26 4.50
N ALA A 85 6.23 5.98 3.28
CA ALA A 85 5.23 6.79 2.57
C ALA A 85 3.87 6.66 3.24
N THR A 86 3.47 5.44 3.62
CA THR A 86 2.24 5.18 4.37
C THR A 86 2.28 5.84 5.75
N ARG A 87 3.41 5.78 6.47
CA ARG A 87 3.56 6.51 7.75
C ARG A 87 3.40 8.00 7.54
N THR A 88 4.08 8.59 6.57
CA THR A 88 4.02 10.04 6.34
C THR A 88 2.63 10.49 5.89
N GLY A 89 2.00 9.72 5.01
CA GLY A 89 0.67 10.04 4.46
C GLY A 89 -0.47 9.80 5.43
N TRP A 90 -0.37 8.80 6.31
CA TRP A 90 -1.45 8.32 7.19
C TRP A 90 -1.10 8.29 8.70
N ALA A 91 0.00 8.92 9.14
CA ALA A 91 0.51 8.89 10.52
C ALA A 91 -0.56 9.09 11.60
N VAL A 92 -1.47 10.05 11.38
CA VAL A 92 -2.50 10.43 12.36
C VAL A 92 -3.61 9.38 12.49
N LEU A 93 -3.87 8.60 11.43
CA LEU A 93 -4.94 7.60 11.39
C LEU A 93 -4.46 6.22 11.86
N ILE A 94 -3.25 5.82 11.45
CA ILE A 94 -2.68 4.52 11.82
C ILE A 94 -2.43 4.45 13.33
N SER A 95 -1.91 5.52 13.93
CA SER A 95 -1.60 5.60 15.37
C SER A 95 -2.84 5.47 16.27
N ARG A 96 -4.01 5.95 15.83
CA ARG A 96 -5.27 5.82 16.59
C ARG A 96 -5.84 4.41 16.53
N TRP A 97 -5.65 3.75 15.39
CA TRP A 97 -6.20 2.42 15.12
C TRP A 97 -5.40 1.32 15.83
N SER A 98 -4.06 1.36 15.76
CA SER A 98 -3.21 0.36 16.39
C SER A 98 -3.31 0.38 17.92
N GLY A 99 -3.29 1.56 18.53
CA GLY A 99 -3.33 1.70 19.99
C GLY A 99 -4.61 1.17 20.64
N SER A 100 -5.76 1.29 19.96
CA SER A 100 -7.05 0.85 20.50
C SER A 100 -7.24 -0.67 20.39
N ILE A 101 -6.82 -1.28 19.27
CA ILE A 101 -6.98 -2.72 19.03
C ILE A 101 -6.04 -3.53 19.92
N VAL A 102 -4.78 -3.11 20.03
CA VAL A 102 -3.75 -3.81 20.83
C VAL A 102 -4.14 -3.83 22.31
N ARG A 103 -4.78 -2.75 22.80
CA ARG A 103 -5.22 -2.64 24.19
C ARG A 103 -6.37 -3.58 24.56
N VAL A 104 -7.22 -3.95 23.59
CA VAL A 104 -8.45 -4.71 23.84
C VAL A 104 -8.29 -6.20 23.54
N PHE A 105 -7.53 -6.57 22.50
CA PHE A 105 -7.53 -7.94 21.96
C PHE A 105 -6.19 -8.67 22.06
N GLY A 106 -5.19 -8.07 22.72
CA GLY A 106 -3.84 -8.62 22.86
C GLY A 106 -2.92 -8.26 21.68
N ALA A 107 -1.62 -8.17 21.98
CA ALA A 107 -0.60 -7.69 21.06
C ALA A 107 -0.10 -8.82 20.13
N SER A 108 -0.76 -9.01 18.98
CA SER A 108 -0.18 -9.78 17.89
C SER A 108 -0.43 -9.10 16.53
N PRO A 109 0.48 -9.26 15.55
CA PRO A 109 0.24 -8.75 14.21
C PRO A 109 -1.04 -9.32 13.60
N ALA A 110 -1.35 -10.60 13.85
CA ALA A 110 -2.58 -11.24 13.38
C ALA A 110 -3.84 -10.53 13.90
N THR A 111 -3.87 -10.14 15.17
CA THR A 111 -4.99 -9.39 15.76
C THR A 111 -5.20 -8.06 15.06
N VAL A 112 -4.12 -7.32 14.81
CA VAL A 112 -4.17 -6.05 14.09
C VAL A 112 -4.66 -6.26 12.65
N LEU A 113 -4.11 -7.25 11.95
CA LEU A 113 -4.43 -7.53 10.54
C LEU A 113 -5.86 -8.04 10.32
N LYS A 114 -6.45 -8.77 11.28
CA LYS A 114 -7.88 -9.15 11.25
C LYS A 114 -8.82 -7.95 11.17
N HIS A 115 -8.37 -6.77 11.61
CA HIS A 115 -9.16 -5.54 11.57
C HIS A 115 -8.70 -4.57 10.47
N ALA A 116 -7.71 -4.94 9.64
CA ALA A 116 -7.14 -4.05 8.63
C ALA A 116 -8.17 -3.58 7.60
N GLU A 117 -9.21 -4.38 7.35
CA GLU A 117 -10.32 -3.99 6.47
C GLU A 117 -11.01 -2.70 6.93
N ALA A 118 -11.21 -2.53 8.24
CA ALA A 118 -11.83 -1.32 8.78
C ALA A 118 -10.96 -0.08 8.54
N ALA A 119 -9.64 -0.21 8.70
CA ALA A 119 -8.70 0.87 8.40
C ALA A 119 -8.62 1.18 6.90
N ALA A 120 -8.68 0.14 6.05
CA ALA A 120 -8.71 0.29 4.60
C ALA A 120 -9.95 1.05 4.13
N LYS A 121 -11.15 0.70 4.62
CA LYS A 121 -12.42 1.35 4.23
C LYS A 121 -12.44 2.86 4.50
N ALA A 122 -11.71 3.35 5.50
CA ALA A 122 -11.61 4.78 5.78
C ALA A 122 -10.79 5.55 4.73
N ASN A 123 -9.86 4.86 4.06
CA ASN A 123 -8.81 5.47 3.23
C ASN A 123 -8.85 5.05 1.75
N THR A 124 -9.68 4.08 1.42
CA THR A 124 -9.80 3.50 0.08
C THR A 124 -11.26 3.19 -0.27
N VAL A 125 -11.59 3.23 -1.56
CA VAL A 125 -12.87 2.83 -2.14
C VAL A 125 -12.59 1.75 -3.18
N GLY A 126 -13.50 0.79 -3.38
CA GLY A 126 -13.35 -0.26 -4.38
C GLY A 126 -12.29 -1.31 -4.05
N PHE A 127 -11.95 -1.44 -2.77
CA PHE A 127 -10.90 -2.30 -2.24
C PHE A 127 -11.35 -2.94 -0.93
N ALA A 128 -10.95 -4.19 -0.69
CA ALA A 128 -11.15 -4.86 0.59
C ALA A 128 -9.86 -5.59 1.03
N LEU A 129 -9.67 -5.72 2.34
CA LEU A 129 -8.60 -6.50 2.94
C LEU A 129 -9.17 -7.69 3.69
N GLU A 130 -8.45 -8.79 3.65
CA GLU A 130 -8.77 -10.01 4.37
C GLU A 130 -7.48 -10.60 4.94
N TRP A 131 -7.50 -11.01 6.22
CA TRP A 131 -6.39 -11.73 6.83
C TRP A 131 -6.68 -13.23 6.85
N SER A 132 -5.76 -14.04 6.31
CA SER A 132 -5.81 -15.49 6.36
C SER A 132 -4.65 -16.03 7.20
N SER A 133 -4.96 -16.63 8.35
CA SER A 133 -3.95 -17.20 9.26
C SER A 133 -3.50 -18.57 8.76
N GLN A 134 -2.19 -18.79 8.71
CA GLN A 134 -1.61 -20.12 8.42
C GLN A 134 -1.08 -20.78 9.70
N SER A 135 -0.58 -19.99 10.64
CA SER A 135 -0.12 -20.42 11.96
C SER A 135 -0.30 -19.29 12.98
N PRO A 136 0.10 -19.46 14.26
CA PRO A 136 0.12 -18.37 15.23
C PRO A 136 1.07 -17.22 14.87
N SER A 137 2.06 -17.46 14.01
CA SER A 137 3.11 -16.48 13.64
C SER A 137 3.29 -16.31 12.13
N SER A 138 2.32 -16.75 11.34
CA SER A 138 2.34 -16.59 9.88
C SER A 138 0.94 -16.56 9.27
N GLY A 139 0.86 -15.93 8.10
CA GLY A 139 -0.36 -15.87 7.31
C GLY A 139 -0.18 -14.96 6.12
N GLU A 140 -1.29 -14.55 5.53
CA GLU A 140 -1.30 -13.69 4.36
C GLU A 140 -2.35 -12.60 4.50
N LEU A 141 -1.96 -11.38 4.16
CA LEU A 141 -2.91 -10.31 3.94
C LEU A 141 -3.31 -10.32 2.46
N ILE A 142 -4.61 -10.45 2.21
CA ILE A 142 -5.19 -10.54 0.88
C ILE A 142 -5.91 -9.23 0.60
N ALA A 143 -5.49 -8.56 -0.46
CA ALA A 143 -6.12 -7.37 -1.00
C ALA A 143 -6.99 -7.73 -2.20
N HIS A 144 -8.25 -7.34 -2.16
CA HIS A 144 -9.24 -7.62 -3.20
C HIS A 144 -9.52 -6.36 -4.01
N TYR A 145 -9.33 -6.44 -5.32
CA TYR A 145 -9.57 -5.37 -6.29
C TYR A 145 -10.62 -5.81 -7.32
N PRO A 146 -11.93 -5.75 -6.98
CA PRO A 146 -13.00 -6.28 -7.82
C PRO A 146 -13.11 -5.62 -9.20
N PHE A 147 -12.67 -4.36 -9.34
CA PHE A 147 -12.81 -3.59 -10.59
C PHE A 147 -11.52 -3.52 -11.42
N ARG A 148 -10.36 -3.82 -10.80
CA ARG A 148 -9.05 -3.72 -11.45
C ARG A 148 -8.77 -4.99 -12.24
N LYS A 149 -8.48 -4.89 -13.54
CA LYS A 149 -8.07 -6.07 -14.37
C LYS A 149 -6.56 -6.24 -14.46
N ARG A 150 -5.82 -5.15 -14.28
CA ARG A 150 -4.36 -5.09 -14.35
C ARG A 150 -3.84 -4.19 -13.24
N MET A 151 -2.61 -4.44 -12.83
CA MET A 151 -1.92 -3.68 -11.80
C MET A 151 -0.43 -3.67 -12.11
N HIS A 152 0.26 -2.57 -11.84
CA HIS A 152 1.73 -2.57 -11.89
C HIS A 152 2.31 -3.36 -10.73
N PHE A 153 3.38 -4.13 -10.98
CA PHE A 153 3.92 -5.02 -9.97
C PHE A 153 4.41 -4.26 -8.72
N GLY A 154 4.99 -3.06 -8.89
CA GLY A 154 5.39 -2.22 -7.78
C GLY A 154 4.26 -1.97 -6.77
N ALA A 155 3.01 -1.83 -7.23
CA ALA A 155 1.87 -1.53 -6.36
C ALA A 155 1.52 -2.67 -5.38
N ALA A 156 1.83 -3.92 -5.74
CA ALA A 156 1.51 -5.09 -4.92
C ALA A 156 2.24 -5.06 -3.56
N TRP A 157 3.35 -4.32 -3.46
CA TRP A 157 4.08 -4.10 -2.21
C TRP A 157 3.31 -3.22 -1.22
N GLY A 158 2.31 -2.46 -1.65
CA GLY A 158 1.45 -1.67 -0.77
C GLY A 158 0.71 -2.53 0.26
N THR A 159 0.20 -3.70 -0.14
CA THR A 159 -0.43 -4.66 0.78
C THR A 159 0.58 -5.19 1.80
N SER A 160 1.80 -5.47 1.37
CA SER A 160 2.89 -5.93 2.24
C SER A 160 3.32 -4.87 3.28
N ALA A 161 3.22 -3.58 2.94
CA ALA A 161 3.51 -2.49 3.87
C ALA A 161 2.53 -2.45 5.05
N ALA A 162 1.25 -2.75 4.84
CA ALA A 162 0.27 -2.86 5.93
C ALA A 162 0.67 -3.92 6.96
N CYS A 163 1.25 -5.04 6.52
CA CYS A 163 1.77 -6.07 7.42
C CYS A 163 2.93 -5.55 8.29
N GLN A 164 3.86 -4.79 7.71
CA GLN A 164 4.97 -4.21 8.48
C GLN A 164 4.43 -3.27 9.56
N LEU A 165 3.49 -2.39 9.21
CA LEU A 165 2.89 -1.44 10.13
C LEU A 165 2.14 -2.14 11.28
N ALA A 166 1.51 -3.27 11.01
CA ALA A 166 0.88 -4.11 12.02
C ALA A 166 1.89 -4.74 12.98
N ALA A 167 3.06 -5.17 12.50
CA ALA A 167 4.13 -5.68 13.36
C ALA A 167 4.78 -4.58 14.19
N ASP A 168 5.06 -3.42 13.58
CA ASP A 168 5.64 -2.26 14.29
C ASP A 168 4.75 -1.82 15.45
N ALA A 169 3.42 -1.85 15.24
CA ALA A 169 2.42 -1.51 16.25
C ALA A 169 2.46 -2.39 17.51
N VAL A 170 3.02 -3.59 17.41
CA VAL A 170 3.10 -4.55 18.52
C VAL A 170 4.55 -4.92 18.87
N GLY A 171 5.53 -4.25 18.26
CA GLY A 171 6.95 -4.50 18.49
C GLY A 171 7.46 -5.87 17.99
N ALA A 172 6.78 -6.47 17.00
CA ALA A 172 7.20 -7.74 16.41
C ALA A 172 8.19 -7.53 15.24
N THR A 173 9.07 -8.51 15.00
CA THR A 173 9.93 -8.50 13.83
C THR A 173 9.25 -9.23 12.68
N MET A 174 8.88 -8.51 11.62
CA MET A 174 8.18 -9.06 10.46
C MET A 174 9.14 -9.46 9.34
N LYS A 175 8.95 -10.66 8.79
CA LYS A 175 9.49 -11.08 7.51
C LYS A 175 8.39 -11.03 6.45
N ARG A 176 8.62 -10.24 5.40
CA ARG A 176 7.69 -10.07 4.28
C ARG A 176 8.21 -10.86 3.07
N ALA A 177 7.35 -11.68 2.48
CA ALA A 177 7.64 -12.32 1.19
C ALA A 177 7.23 -11.41 0.02
N ARG A 178 7.69 -11.76 -1.18
CA ARG A 178 7.27 -11.10 -2.42
C ARG A 178 5.75 -11.25 -2.59
N PRO A 179 5.01 -10.17 -2.86
CA PRO A 179 3.57 -10.25 -3.07
C PRO A 179 3.23 -10.91 -4.40
N ILE A 180 2.08 -11.57 -4.45
CA ILE A 180 1.59 -12.33 -5.61
C ILE A 180 0.31 -11.67 -6.12
N ILE A 181 0.30 -11.30 -7.41
CA ILE A 181 -0.89 -10.77 -8.10
C ILE A 181 -1.57 -11.93 -8.82
N GLU A 182 -2.85 -12.15 -8.56
CA GLU A 182 -3.63 -13.23 -9.17
C GLU A 182 -4.95 -12.68 -9.74
N PRO A 183 -5.33 -13.05 -10.97
CA PRO A 183 -6.66 -12.75 -11.49
C PRO A 183 -7.72 -13.54 -10.71
N ARG A 184 -8.91 -12.93 -10.55
CA ARG A 184 -10.05 -13.58 -9.91
C ARG A 184 -10.99 -14.18 -10.97
N PRO A 185 -11.56 -15.39 -10.74
CA PRO A 185 -12.50 -16.04 -11.68
C PRO A 185 -13.71 -15.17 -12.05
N GLU A 186 -14.25 -14.43 -11.09
CA GLU A 186 -15.39 -13.52 -11.18
C GLU A 186 -15.03 -12.14 -11.77
N GLY A 187 -13.76 -11.96 -12.18
CA GLY A 187 -13.21 -10.68 -12.61
C GLY A 187 -12.53 -9.93 -11.47
N GLY A 188 -11.64 -9.02 -11.85
CA GLY A 188 -10.81 -8.28 -10.90
C GLY A 188 -9.46 -8.96 -10.64
N LEU A 189 -8.75 -8.43 -9.64
CA LEU A 189 -7.48 -8.97 -9.15
C LEU A 189 -7.56 -9.21 -7.64
N ARG A 190 -6.70 -10.12 -7.16
CA ARG A 190 -6.31 -10.17 -5.75
C ARG A 190 -4.80 -10.10 -5.62
N VAL A 191 -4.33 -9.47 -4.55
CA VAL A 191 -2.92 -9.42 -4.18
C VAL A 191 -2.75 -10.14 -2.85
N ARG A 192 -1.92 -11.19 -2.82
CA ARG A 192 -1.56 -11.91 -1.60
C ARG A 192 -0.21 -11.41 -1.13
N ALA A 193 -0.12 -11.02 0.14
CA ALA A 193 1.12 -10.61 0.79
C ALA A 193 1.44 -11.60 1.92
N PRO A 194 2.24 -12.65 1.64
CA PRO A 194 2.62 -13.63 2.65
C PRO A 194 3.63 -13.05 3.64
N VAL A 195 3.41 -13.33 4.93
CA VAL A 195 4.24 -12.79 6.01
C VAL A 195 4.41 -13.79 7.16
N SER A 196 5.50 -13.63 7.91
CA SER A 196 5.73 -14.32 9.19
C SER A 196 6.45 -13.40 10.18
N TRP A 197 6.36 -13.69 11.48
CA TRP A 197 7.00 -12.86 12.50
C TRP A 197 7.56 -13.65 13.68
N THR A 198 8.44 -12.99 14.43
CA THR A 198 8.99 -13.41 15.73
C THR A 198 8.86 -12.32 16.76
#